data_AF-A0A6P0LSA3-F1
#
_entry.id   AF-A0A6P0LSA3-F1
#
_cell.length_a   1.000
_cell.length_b   1.000
_cell.length_c   1.000
_cell.angle_alpha   90.00
_cell.angle_beta   90.00
_cell.angle_gamma   90.00
#
_symmetry.space_group_name_H-M   'P 1'
#
loop_
_entity.id
_entity.type
_entity.pdbx_description
1 polymer ?
#
loop_
_entity_poly.entity_id
_entity_poly.type
_entity_poly.pdbx_seq_one_letter_code
_entity_poly.pdbx_strand_id
1 'polypeptide(L)'
;ALAKIFGWSELIIGLTIIAVGTSLPEIATSIIASVRGQRDLAVGNAIGSNIFNILLVLGMCSLIVPDGIQVSTPALNFDIPVMIAVAVACLPIFFTGYQISRWEGFLFLSYYGAYTLYLFLNATQHQALSQFSTIMMTFVVPLTIVTLVILVMGSIRTTIKSG
;
A
#
# COMPACT_ATOMS: atom_id res chain seq x y z
N ALA A 1 16.53 8.93 18.29
CA ALA A 1 17.91 9.48 18.29
C ALA A 1 18.22 10.31 17.03
N LEU A 2 18.05 9.77 15.81
CA LEU A 2 18.28 10.52 14.55
C LEU A 2 17.33 11.72 14.35
N ALA A 3 16.09 11.65 14.84
CA ALA A 3 15.09 12.73 14.75
C ALA A 3 15.52 14.05 15.41
N LYS A 4 16.22 13.96 16.56
CA LYS A 4 16.71 15.14 17.28
C LYS A 4 17.88 15.84 16.58
N ILE A 5 18.59 15.17 15.68
CA ILE A 5 19.79 15.72 15.00
C ILE A 5 19.38 16.57 13.78
N PHE A 6 18.28 16.22 13.10
CA PHE A 6 17.80 16.94 11.90
C PHE A 6 16.62 17.89 12.16
N GLY A 7 16.11 17.98 13.40
CA GLY A 7 14.94 18.81 13.72
C GLY A 7 13.64 18.31 13.09
N TRP A 8 13.62 17.07 12.60
CA TRP A 8 12.45 16.43 12.00
C TRP A 8 11.71 15.64 13.07
N SER A 9 10.37 15.66 13.04
CA SER A 9 9.60 14.85 13.98
C SER A 9 9.93 13.36 13.78
N GLU A 10 9.96 12.58 14.87
CA GLU A 10 10.16 11.12 14.82
C GLU A 10 9.18 10.44 13.85
N LEU A 11 8.02 11.07 13.66
CA LEU A 11 6.95 10.68 12.75
C LEU A 11 7.35 10.80 11.27
N ILE A 12 8.05 11.86 10.87
CA ILE A 12 8.55 12.03 9.49
C ILE A 12 9.62 10.98 9.18
N ILE A 13 10.55 10.72 10.10
CA ILE A 13 11.60 9.71 9.90
C ILE A 13 11.01 8.30 9.82
N GLY A 14 10.02 7.99 10.66
CA GLY A 14 9.29 6.72 10.60
C GLY A 14 8.58 6.50 9.26
N LEU A 15 7.86 7.51 8.78
CA LEU A 15 7.10 7.45 7.52
C LEU A 15 7.97 7.46 6.25
N THR A 16 9.22 7.92 6.33
CA THR A 16 10.08 8.08 5.15
C THR A 16 11.26 7.13 5.19
N ILE A 17 12.27 7.43 6.00
CA ILE A 17 13.55 6.72 5.99
C ILE A 17 13.39 5.26 6.42
N ILE A 18 12.61 5.02 7.49
CA ILE A 18 12.40 3.67 8.00
C ILE A 18 11.51 2.88 7.05
N ALA A 19 10.34 3.43 6.67
CA ALA A 19 9.40 2.75 5.78
C ALA A 19 10.00 2.44 4.39
N VAL A 20 10.73 3.38 3.80
CA VAL A 20 11.44 3.16 2.53
C VAL A 20 12.60 2.20 2.73
N GLY A 21 13.38 2.36 3.80
CA GLY A 21 14.52 1.50 4.14
C GLY A 21 14.15 0.02 4.24
N THR A 22 13.01 -0.30 4.84
CA THR A 22 12.55 -1.68 5.01
C THR A 22 11.96 -2.30 3.76
N SER A 23 11.56 -1.51 2.76
CA SER A 23 10.95 -2.02 1.52
C SER A 23 11.85 -1.85 0.28
N LEU A 24 12.99 -1.18 0.44
CA LEU A 24 13.96 -0.96 -0.63
C LEU A 24 14.51 -2.26 -1.24
N PRO A 25 14.93 -3.26 -0.43
CA PRO A 25 15.38 -4.55 -0.97
C PRO A 25 14.30 -5.23 -1.82
N GLU A 26 13.05 -5.21 -1.36
CA GLU A 26 11.91 -5.82 -2.01
C GLU A 26 11.53 -5.09 -3.31
N ILE A 27 11.59 -3.76 -3.31
CA ILE A 27 11.37 -2.96 -4.51
C ILE A 27 12.48 -3.27 -5.53
N ALA A 28 13.73 -3.34 -5.09
CA ALA A 28 14.85 -3.67 -5.97
C ALA A 28 14.70 -5.07 -6.58
N THR A 29 14.34 -6.09 -5.80
CA THR A 29 14.13 -7.45 -6.29
C THR A 29 12.96 -7.53 -7.27
N SER A 30 11.82 -6.90 -6.95
CA SER A 30 10.66 -6.86 -7.86
C SER A 30 10.94 -6.12 -9.16
N ILE A 31 11.69 -5.02 -9.14
CA ILE A 31 12.09 -4.29 -10.35
C ILE A 31 13.02 -5.15 -11.22
N ILE A 32 14.05 -5.75 -10.62
CA ILE A 32 15.00 -6.60 -11.36
C ILE A 32 14.29 -7.80 -11.99
N ALA A 33 13.39 -8.46 -11.24
CA ALA A 33 12.59 -9.56 -11.74
C ALA A 33 11.68 -9.13 -12.90
N SER A 34 11.02 -7.96 -12.78
CA SER A 34 10.17 -7.40 -13.84
C SER A 34 10.95 -7.08 -15.11
N VAL A 35 12.12 -6.43 -15.00
CA VAL A 35 13.00 -6.11 -16.13
C VAL A 35 13.52 -7.37 -16.82
N ARG A 36 13.76 -8.45 -16.07
CA ARG A 36 14.16 -9.77 -16.60
C ARG A 36 13.00 -10.58 -17.18
N GLY A 37 11.78 -10.04 -17.20
CA GLY A 37 10.58 -10.74 -17.67
C GLY A 37 10.07 -11.82 -16.72
N GLN A 38 10.61 -11.92 -15.50
CA GLN A 38 10.24 -12.89 -14.47
C GLN A 38 9.07 -12.35 -13.64
N ARG A 39 7.90 -12.21 -14.28
CA ARG A 39 6.72 -11.58 -13.68
C ARG A 39 6.22 -12.32 -12.44
N ASP A 40 6.22 -13.64 -12.48
CA ASP A 40 5.79 -14.49 -11.36
C ASP A 40 6.66 -14.25 -10.11
N LEU A 41 7.97 -14.05 -10.30
CA LEU A 41 8.89 -13.72 -9.22
C LEU A 41 8.65 -12.31 -8.68
N ALA A 42 8.41 -11.33 -9.56
CA ALA A 42 8.14 -9.96 -9.16
C ALA A 42 6.85 -9.84 -8.32
N VAL A 43 5.79 -10.53 -8.75
CA VAL A 43 4.50 -10.58 -8.06
C VAL A 43 4.63 -11.41 -6.79
N GLY A 44 5.26 -12.59 -6.86
CA GLY A 44 5.52 -13.45 -5.71
C GLY A 44 6.29 -12.75 -4.58
N ASN A 45 7.30 -11.94 -4.91
CA ASN A 45 8.01 -11.10 -3.94
C ASN A 45 7.08 -10.06 -3.29
N ALA A 46 6.29 -9.33 -4.08
CA ALA A 46 5.38 -8.30 -3.56
C ALA A 46 4.31 -8.87 -2.61
N ILE A 47 3.75 -10.04 -2.91
CA ILE A 47 2.74 -10.69 -2.05
C ILE A 47 3.42 -11.38 -0.86
N GLY A 48 4.51 -12.09 -1.10
CA GLY A 48 5.24 -12.84 -0.08
C GLY A 48 5.72 -11.94 1.06
N SER A 49 6.28 -10.77 0.75
CA SER A 49 6.74 -9.81 1.75
C SER A 49 5.59 -9.26 2.61
N ASN A 50 4.40 -9.02 2.03
CA ASN A 50 3.23 -8.58 2.79
C ASN A 50 2.69 -9.69 3.72
N ILE A 51 2.63 -10.94 3.24
CA ILE A 51 2.24 -12.08 4.05
C ILE A 51 3.25 -12.28 5.20
N PHE A 52 4.54 -12.19 4.92
CA PHE A 52 5.60 -12.30 5.93
C PHE A 52 5.49 -11.19 6.99
N ASN A 53 5.26 -9.95 6.58
CA ASN A 53 5.09 -8.83 7.51
C ASN A 53 3.87 -8.98 8.42
N ILE A 54 2.73 -9.46 7.89
CA ILE A 54 1.51 -9.63 8.69
C ILE A 54 1.61 -10.87 9.59
N LEU A 55 2.05 -12.01 9.07
CA LEU A 55 2.03 -13.26 9.83
C LEU A 55 3.22 -13.37 10.77
N LEU A 56 4.42 -13.07 10.30
CA LEU A 56 5.63 -13.27 11.08
C LEU A 56 5.94 -12.04 11.93
N VAL A 57 6.11 -10.87 11.30
CA VAL A 57 6.54 -9.66 12.04
C VAL A 57 5.44 -9.21 13.00
N LEU A 58 4.26 -8.88 12.48
CA LEU A 58 3.14 -8.41 13.30
C LEU A 58 2.63 -9.51 14.25
N GLY A 59 2.55 -10.76 13.78
CA GLY A 59 2.17 -11.90 14.62
C GLY A 59 3.13 -12.14 15.80
N MET A 60 4.45 -12.13 15.57
CA MET A 60 5.43 -12.24 16.66
C MET A 60 5.39 -11.03 17.59
N CYS A 61 5.27 -9.81 17.05
CA CYS A 61 5.11 -8.61 17.89
C CYS A 61 3.88 -8.73 18.81
N SER A 62 2.75 -9.26 18.30
CA SER A 62 1.53 -9.46 19.08
C SER A 62 1.68 -10.51 20.18
N LEU A 63 2.58 -11.50 20.03
CA LEU A 63 2.85 -12.50 21.05
C LEU A 63 3.77 -11.98 22.16
N ILE A 64 4.66 -11.05 21.82
CA ILE A 64 5.66 -10.49 22.74
C ILE A 64 5.06 -9.36 23.60
N VAL A 65 4.14 -8.57 23.04
CA VAL A 65 3.55 -7.41 23.73
C VAL A 65 2.33 -7.84 24.57
N PRO A 66 2.40 -7.75 25.92
CA PRO A 66 1.34 -8.27 26.81
C PRO A 66 0.00 -7.54 26.66
N ASP A 67 0.05 -6.24 26.40
CA ASP A 67 -1.14 -5.38 26.27
C ASP A 67 -1.69 -5.32 24.83
N GLY A 68 -1.13 -6.13 23.93
CA GLY A 68 -1.43 -6.09 22.50
C GLY A 68 -0.87 -4.87 21.77
N ILE A 69 -0.99 -4.88 20.44
CA ILE A 69 -0.52 -3.78 19.60
C ILE A 69 -1.60 -2.71 19.57
N GLN A 70 -1.28 -1.53 20.13
CA GLN A 70 -2.21 -0.40 20.09
C GLN A 70 -2.33 0.14 18.65
N VAL A 71 -3.54 0.08 18.10
CA VAL A 71 -3.88 0.61 16.78
C VAL A 71 -4.66 1.90 16.95
N SER A 72 -4.29 2.95 16.24
CA SER A 72 -4.97 4.24 16.30
C SER A 72 -6.36 4.18 15.65
N THR A 73 -7.33 4.94 16.17
CA THR A 73 -8.69 5.02 15.60
C THR A 73 -8.73 5.41 14.11
N PRO A 74 -7.89 6.36 13.63
CA PRO A 74 -7.80 6.66 12.20
C PRO A 74 -7.35 5.46 11.37
N ALA A 75 -6.40 4.67 11.86
CA ALA A 75 -5.91 3.49 11.15
C ALA A 75 -7.00 2.41 11.03
N LEU A 76 -7.81 2.20 12.07
CA LEU A 76 -8.93 1.24 12.03
C LEU A 76 -10.05 1.66 11.08
N ASN A 77 -10.38 2.95 11.06
CA ASN A 77 -11.53 3.45 10.29
C ASN A 77 -11.22 3.74 8.83
N PHE A 78 -9.95 3.97 8.49
CA PHE A 78 -9.55 4.41 7.15
C PHE A 78 -8.40 3.60 6.56
N ASP A 79 -7.24 3.58 7.21
CA ASP A 79 -6.04 2.98 6.62
C ASP A 79 -6.21 1.47 6.36
N ILE A 80 -6.72 0.73 7.35
CA ILE A 80 -6.95 -0.72 7.24
C ILE A 80 -7.99 -1.07 6.17
N PRO A 81 -9.20 -0.47 6.15
CA PRO A 81 -10.17 -0.70 5.08
C PRO A 81 -9.62 -0.42 3.67
N VAL A 82 -8.86 0.66 3.51
CA VAL A 82 -8.23 1.02 2.23
C VAL A 82 -7.18 -0.01 1.84
N MET A 83 -6.31 -0.43 2.77
CA MET A 83 -5.32 -1.49 2.52
C MET A 83 -5.98 -2.80 2.09
N ILE A 84 -7.08 -3.20 2.74
CA ILE A 84 -7.85 -4.40 2.36
C ILE A 84 -8.45 -4.23 0.97
N ALA A 85 -9.08 -3.09 0.68
CA ALA A 85 -9.67 -2.83 -0.63
C ALA A 85 -8.63 -2.92 -1.76
N VAL A 86 -7.45 -2.32 -1.56
CA VAL A 86 -6.34 -2.39 -2.52
C VAL A 86 -5.84 -3.84 -2.67
N ALA A 87 -5.68 -4.58 -1.57
CA ALA A 87 -5.27 -5.99 -1.62
C ALA A 87 -6.28 -6.84 -2.43
N VAL A 88 -7.58 -6.64 -2.21
CA VAL A 88 -8.65 -7.34 -2.94
C VAL A 88 -8.62 -6.98 -4.43
N ALA A 89 -8.38 -5.72 -4.77
CA ALA A 89 -8.30 -5.29 -6.17
C ALA A 89 -7.05 -5.82 -6.90
N CYS A 90 -6.02 -6.21 -6.15
CA CYS A 90 -4.85 -6.89 -6.70
C CYS A 90 -5.06 -8.41 -6.87
N LEU A 91 -6.08 -9.02 -6.23
CA LEU A 91 -6.37 -10.46 -6.39
C LEU A 91 -6.63 -10.93 -7.83
N PRO A 92 -7.29 -10.17 -8.71
CA PRO A 92 -7.49 -10.57 -10.10
C PRO A 92 -6.18 -10.77 -10.88
N ILE A 93 -5.07 -10.14 -10.45
CA ILE A 93 -3.73 -10.28 -11.07
C ILE A 93 -3.25 -11.74 -11.06
N PHE A 94 -3.66 -12.52 -10.05
CA PHE A 94 -3.34 -13.95 -9.98
C PHE A 94 -4.04 -14.77 -11.07
N PHE A 95 -5.20 -14.30 -11.54
CA PHE A 95 -6.00 -14.97 -12.57
C PHE A 95 -5.68 -14.49 -13.99
N THR A 96 -4.97 -13.36 -14.14
CA THR A 96 -4.52 -12.82 -15.44
C THR A 96 -3.08 -13.22 -15.80
N GLY A 97 -2.54 -14.25 -15.15
CA GLY A 97 -1.18 -14.75 -15.41
C GLY A 97 -0.08 -13.86 -14.86
N TYR A 98 -0.30 -13.27 -13.67
CA TYR A 98 0.68 -12.41 -12.98
C TYR A 98 1.07 -11.16 -13.78
N GLN A 99 0.16 -10.65 -14.61
CA GLN A 99 0.41 -9.49 -15.46
C GLN A 99 -0.29 -8.26 -14.92
N ILE A 100 0.48 -7.20 -14.69
CA ILE A 100 -0.01 -5.84 -14.46
C ILE A 100 0.27 -5.04 -15.72
N SER A 101 -0.76 -4.49 -16.33
CA SER A 101 -0.62 -3.60 -17.48
C SER A 101 0.01 -2.26 -17.05
N ARG A 102 0.67 -1.57 -17.99
CA ARG A 102 1.33 -0.29 -17.68
C ARG A 102 0.36 0.77 -17.14
N TRP A 103 -0.90 0.75 -17.58
CA TRP A 103 -1.94 1.68 -17.11
C TRP A 103 -2.39 1.37 -15.68
N GLU A 104 -2.56 0.09 -15.33
CA GLU A 104 -2.83 -0.32 -13.94
C GLU A 104 -1.67 0.06 -13.02
N GLY A 105 -0.43 -0.16 -13.46
CA GLY A 105 0.76 0.27 -12.71
C GLY A 105 0.82 1.78 -12.47
N PHE A 106 0.52 2.60 -13.50
CA PHE A 106 0.45 4.06 -13.36
C PHE A 106 -0.64 4.50 -12.38
N LEU A 107 -1.78 3.81 -12.40
CA LEU A 107 -2.88 4.07 -11.49
C LEU A 107 -2.49 3.77 -10.03
N PHE A 108 -1.89 2.60 -9.75
CA PHE A 108 -1.42 2.26 -8.42
C PHE A 108 -0.31 3.21 -7.93
N LEU A 109 0.61 3.61 -8.81
CA LEU A 109 1.65 4.58 -8.47
C LEU A 109 1.08 5.95 -8.12
N SER A 110 0.05 6.40 -8.85
CA SER A 110 -0.64 7.67 -8.58
C SER A 110 -1.36 7.63 -7.23
N TYR A 111 -2.02 6.51 -6.91
CA TYR A 111 -2.63 6.31 -5.59
C TYR A 111 -1.61 6.30 -4.46
N TYR A 112 -0.47 5.61 -4.65
CA TYR A 112 0.61 5.61 -3.68
C TYR A 112 1.12 7.03 -3.42
N GLY A 113 1.38 7.81 -4.47
CA GLY A 113 1.80 9.21 -4.34
C GLY A 113 0.79 10.08 -3.59
N ALA A 114 -0.51 9.93 -3.89
CA ALA A 114 -1.58 10.65 -3.20
C ALA A 114 -1.66 10.28 -1.71
N TYR A 115 -1.52 8.99 -1.39
CA TYR A 115 -1.52 8.49 -0.01
C TYR A 115 -0.29 8.95 0.78
N THR A 116 0.91 8.88 0.20
CA THR A 116 2.12 9.40 0.84
C THR A 116 2.02 10.90 1.10
N LEU A 117 1.45 11.67 0.17
CA LEU A 117 1.20 13.10 0.35
C LEU A 117 0.22 13.37 1.50
N TYR A 118 -0.86 12.59 1.60
CA TYR A 118 -1.79 12.66 2.73
C TYR A 118 -1.09 12.42 4.07
N LEU A 119 -0.32 11.34 4.17
CA LEU A 119 0.42 11.01 5.37
C LEU A 119 1.41 12.11 5.75
N PHE A 120 2.08 12.72 4.77
CA PHE A 120 2.99 13.83 4.99
C PHE A 120 2.28 15.09 5.51
N LEU A 121 1.13 15.45 4.93
CA LEU A 121 0.31 16.58 5.38
C LEU A 121 -0.26 16.34 6.79
N ASN A 122 -0.64 15.10 7.09
CA ASN A 122 -1.12 14.68 8.41
C ASN A 122 0.01 14.77 9.45
N ALA A 123 1.20 14.29 9.10
CA ALA A 123 2.37 14.29 9.96
C ALA A 123 2.88 15.71 10.30
N THR A 124 2.71 16.66 9.38
CA THR A 124 3.15 18.05 9.55
C THR A 124 2.09 18.94 10.22
N GLN A 125 0.91 18.39 10.57
CA GLN A 125 -0.27 19.15 11.04
C GLN A 125 -0.55 20.40 10.21
N HIS A 126 -0.32 20.29 8.90
CA HIS A 126 -0.47 21.43 8.00
C HIS A 126 -1.95 21.84 7.94
N GLN A 127 -2.25 23.13 7.88
CA GLN A 127 -3.65 23.62 7.79
C GLN A 127 -4.43 23.04 6.59
N ALA A 128 -3.72 22.55 5.57
CA ALA A 128 -4.28 21.88 4.41
C ALA A 128 -4.82 20.47 4.72
N LEU A 129 -4.54 19.90 5.90
CA LEU A 129 -4.96 18.56 6.30
C LEU A 129 -6.49 18.40 6.31
N SER A 130 -7.23 19.40 6.79
CA SER A 130 -8.69 19.35 6.83
C SER A 130 -9.27 19.27 5.42
N GLN A 131 -8.80 20.13 4.52
CA GLN A 131 -9.20 20.15 3.12
C GLN A 131 -8.81 18.87 2.40
N PHE A 132 -7.58 18.38 2.61
CA PHE A 132 -7.08 17.16 1.97
C PHE A 132 -7.80 15.90 2.48
N SER A 133 -8.08 15.81 3.79
CA SER A 133 -8.86 14.72 4.38
C SER A 133 -10.29 14.68 3.83
N THR A 134 -10.94 15.84 3.72
CA THR A 134 -12.27 15.93 3.07
C THR A 134 -12.19 15.48 1.61
N ILE A 135 -11.21 15.94 0.84
CA ILE A 135 -11.02 15.51 -0.55
C ILE A 135 -10.78 14.00 -0.64
N MET A 136 -9.99 13.43 0.29
CA MET A 136 -9.75 12.00 0.32
C MET A 136 -11.01 11.21 0.62
N MET A 137 -11.76 11.58 1.65
CA MET A 137 -12.98 10.88 2.06
C MET A 137 -14.11 11.02 1.03
N THR A 138 -14.28 12.20 0.45
CA THR A 138 -15.42 12.53 -0.42
C THR A 138 -15.14 12.21 -1.89
N PHE A 139 -13.88 12.20 -2.31
CA PHE A 139 -13.52 12.06 -3.72
C PHE A 139 -12.62 10.85 -3.97
N VAL A 140 -11.51 10.75 -3.24
CA VAL A 140 -10.50 9.69 -3.49
C VAL A 140 -11.02 8.31 -3.08
N VAL A 141 -11.72 8.19 -1.95
CA VAL A 141 -12.27 6.90 -1.47
C VAL A 141 -13.40 6.37 -2.37
N PRO A 142 -14.39 7.18 -2.78
CA PRO A 142 -15.38 6.71 -3.74
C PRO A 142 -14.73 6.37 -5.09
N LEU A 143 -13.75 7.17 -5.53
CA LEU A 143 -13.03 6.91 -6.77
C LEU A 143 -12.19 5.63 -6.68
N THR A 144 -11.51 5.34 -5.57
CA THR A 144 -10.82 4.06 -5.38
C THR A 144 -11.83 2.94 -5.44
N ILE A 145 -12.91 2.98 -4.67
CA ILE A 145 -13.94 1.92 -4.69
C ILE A 145 -14.44 1.66 -6.11
N VAL A 146 -14.79 2.71 -6.86
CA VAL A 146 -15.26 2.60 -8.25
C VAL A 146 -14.17 2.02 -9.15
N THR A 147 -12.94 2.51 -9.05
CA THR A 147 -11.81 2.05 -9.87
C THR A 147 -11.49 0.59 -9.59
N LEU A 148 -11.44 0.19 -8.33
CA LEU A 148 -11.17 -1.18 -7.91
C LEU A 148 -12.30 -2.12 -8.37
N VAL A 149 -13.57 -1.68 -8.30
CA VAL A 149 -14.71 -2.42 -8.86
C VAL A 149 -14.56 -2.58 -10.37
N ILE A 150 -14.20 -1.53 -11.09
CA ILE A 150 -13.99 -1.59 -12.55
C ILE A 150 -12.85 -2.55 -12.90
N LEU A 151 -11.72 -2.51 -12.18
CA LEU A 151 -10.59 -3.42 -12.40
C LEU A 151 -10.97 -4.87 -12.13
N VAL A 152 -11.66 -5.15 -11.02
CA VAL A 152 -12.14 -6.50 -10.70
C VAL A 152 -13.13 -7.00 -11.76
N MET A 153 -14.12 -6.18 -12.14
CA MET A 153 -15.09 -6.55 -13.17
C MET A 153 -14.47 -6.73 -14.55
N GLY A 154 -13.52 -5.86 -14.91
CA GLY A 154 -12.77 -5.93 -16.16
C GLY A 154 -11.96 -7.22 -16.24
N SER A 155 -11.21 -7.53 -15.18
CA SER A 155 -10.42 -8.75 -15.08
C SER A 155 -11.26 -10.01 -15.17
N ILE A 156 -12.37 -10.09 -14.43
CA ILE A 156 -13.29 -11.25 -14.47
C ILE A 156 -13.84 -11.47 -15.88
N ARG A 157 -14.20 -10.39 -16.60
CA ARG A 157 -14.70 -10.48 -17.99
C ARG A 157 -13.66 -11.02 -18.96
N THR A 158 -12.39 -10.62 -18.80
CA THR A 158 -11.29 -11.17 -19.62
C THR A 158 -11.03 -12.64 -19.32
N THR A 159 -11.05 -13.06 -18.05
CA THR A 159 -10.86 -14.46 -17.66
C THR A 159 -11.97 -15.37 -18.21
N ILE A 160 -13.24 -14.92 -18.20
CA ILE A 160 -14.38 -15.68 -18.74
C ILE A 160 -14.29 -15.82 -20.28
N LYS A 161 -13.69 -14.86 -20.98
CA LYS A 161 -13.53 -14.92 -22.45
C LYS A 161 -12.36 -15.78 -22.92
N SER A 162 -11.40 -16.09 -22.04
CA SER A 162 -10.17 -16.81 -22.37
C SER A 162 -10.17 -18.30 -21.98
N GLY A 163 -11.20 -18.78 -21.28
CA GLY A 163 -11.42 -20.19 -20.96
C GLY A 163 -12.51 -20.80 -21.83
#